data_AF-A0A927D7R8-F1
#
_entry.id   AF-A0A927D7R8-F1
#
_cell.length_a   1.000
_cell.length_b   1.000
_cell.length_c   1.000
_cell.angle_alpha   90.00
_cell.angle_beta   90.00
_cell.angle_gamma   90.00
#
_symmetry.space_group_name_H-M   'P 1'
#
loop_
_entity.id
_entity.type
_entity.pdbx_description
1 polymer ?
#
loop_
_entity_poly.entity_id
_entity_poly.type
_entity_poly.pdbx_seq_one_letter_code
_entity_poly.pdbx_strand_id
1 'polypeptide(L)'
;MRLIVLLTLASFAVTACANKGLRQLQPTSKGPDEFLVAPVKPLEEPADYATLPPPTPGQGNLTDRSALNEGVVAFGGQPQSANAPVPASDGALVNHVRRNGVSAGIREVLAEEDAAFRKRKARFTQFRVVPVDRYNQAYRRQALDPQFENARWRRAGARTPSAPPPPRRRLQ
;
A
#
# COMPACT_ATOMS: atom_id res chain seq x y z
N MET A 1 -16.23 -33.78 -28.43
CA MET A 1 -14.99 -33.85 -27.61
C MET A 1 -13.99 -32.74 -27.92
N ARG A 2 -13.61 -32.48 -29.19
CA ARG A 2 -12.65 -31.42 -29.57
C ARG A 2 -13.05 -30.01 -29.11
N LEU A 3 -14.34 -29.66 -29.20
CA LEU A 3 -14.86 -28.35 -28.77
C LEU A 3 -14.76 -28.12 -27.26
N ILE A 4 -14.99 -29.18 -26.47
CA ILE A 4 -14.90 -29.15 -24.99
C ILE A 4 -13.45 -29.00 -24.55
N VAL A 5 -12.50 -29.66 -25.24
CA VAL A 5 -11.06 -29.49 -25.00
C VAL A 5 -10.61 -28.06 -25.32
N LEU A 6 -11.08 -27.48 -26.42
CA LEU A 6 -10.78 -26.08 -26.76
C LEU A 6 -11.35 -25.08 -25.74
N LEU A 7 -12.60 -25.27 -25.30
CA LEU A 7 -13.23 -24.40 -24.29
C LEU A 7 -12.53 -24.49 -22.93
N THR A 8 -12.15 -25.70 -22.50
CA THR A 8 -11.41 -25.90 -21.24
C THR A 8 -10.00 -25.30 -21.32
N LEU A 9 -9.27 -25.50 -22.42
CA LEU A 9 -7.94 -24.93 -22.62
C LEU A 9 -7.97 -23.39 -22.66
N ALA A 10 -8.97 -22.79 -23.32
CA ALA A 10 -9.16 -21.35 -23.35
C ALA A 10 -9.45 -20.77 -21.96
N SER A 11 -10.27 -21.46 -21.15
CA SER A 11 -10.58 -21.07 -19.77
C SER A 11 -9.34 -21.11 -18.86
N PHE A 12 -8.48 -22.12 -19.03
CA PHE A 12 -7.20 -22.21 -18.33
C PHE A 12 -6.21 -21.13 -18.79
N ALA A 13 -6.17 -20.79 -20.08
CA ALA A 13 -5.30 -19.75 -20.60
C ALA A 13 -5.64 -18.35 -20.04
N VAL A 14 -6.94 -18.03 -19.91
CA VAL A 14 -7.38 -16.74 -19.35
C VAL A 14 -7.09 -16.65 -17.84
N THR A 15 -7.30 -17.73 -17.09
CA THR A 15 -7.05 -17.74 -15.64
C THR A 15 -5.57 -17.81 -15.27
N ALA A 16 -4.70 -18.29 -16.17
CA ALA A 16 -3.25 -18.34 -15.96
C ALA A 16 -2.57 -16.96 -15.95
N CYS A 17 -3.22 -15.92 -16.48
CA CYS A 17 -2.72 -14.54 -16.44
C CYS A 17 -3.07 -13.81 -15.13
N ALA A 18 -3.75 -14.44 -14.18
CA ALA A 18 -4.09 -13.82 -12.91
C ALA A 18 -2.82 -13.54 -12.08
N ASN A 19 -2.37 -12.29 -12.08
CA ASN A 19 -1.24 -11.82 -11.29
C ASN A 19 -1.64 -11.68 -9.82
N LYS A 20 -1.62 -12.80 -9.07
CA LYS A 20 -2.00 -12.85 -7.64
C LYS A 20 -1.00 -12.17 -6.69
N GLY A 21 -0.08 -11.37 -7.22
CA GLY A 21 0.99 -10.73 -6.45
C GLY A 21 1.99 -11.73 -5.86
N LEU A 22 3.02 -11.21 -5.20
CA LEU A 22 4.01 -12.03 -4.48
C LEU A 22 3.61 -12.32 -3.02
N ARG A 23 2.75 -11.47 -2.46
CA ARG A 23 2.29 -11.57 -1.07
C ARG A 23 0.82 -11.94 -1.04
N GLN A 24 0.51 -13.01 -0.32
CA GLN A 24 -0.85 -13.35 0.04
C GLN A 24 -1.06 -12.85 1.46
N LEU A 25 -1.91 -11.84 1.62
CA LEU A 25 -2.33 -11.39 2.95
C LEU A 25 -3.34 -12.40 3.47
N GLN A 26 -3.01 -13.09 4.55
CA GLN A 26 -3.96 -13.94 5.27
C GLN A 26 -4.43 -13.21 6.54
N PRO A 27 -5.73 -13.31 6.87
CA PRO A 27 -6.19 -12.85 8.17
C PRO A 27 -5.48 -13.65 9.26
N THR A 28 -4.93 -12.94 10.25
CA THR A 28 -4.28 -13.54 11.43
C THR A 28 -5.27 -13.79 12.57
N SER A 29 -6.46 -13.21 12.46
CA SER A 29 -7.56 -13.30 13.43
C SER A 29 -8.48 -14.49 13.13
N LYS A 30 -9.02 -15.11 14.19
CA LYS A 30 -10.09 -16.13 14.09
C LYS A 30 -11.49 -15.52 14.04
N GLY A 31 -11.62 -14.20 14.14
CA GLY A 31 -12.88 -13.47 14.13
C GLY A 31 -13.22 -12.85 12.77
N PRO A 32 -14.38 -12.17 12.67
CA PRO A 32 -14.72 -11.33 11.53
C PRO A 32 -13.61 -10.30 11.26
N ASP A 33 -13.40 -9.97 9.99
CA ASP A 33 -12.41 -8.98 9.61
C ASP A 33 -12.82 -7.60 10.17
N GLU A 34 -12.02 -7.08 11.09
CA GLU A 34 -12.23 -5.81 11.78
C GLU A 34 -12.18 -4.60 10.83
N PHE A 35 -11.61 -4.77 9.63
CA PHE A 35 -11.60 -3.75 8.58
C PHE A 35 -12.84 -3.80 7.68
N LEU A 36 -13.78 -4.72 7.91
CA LEU A 36 -15.09 -4.69 7.23
C LEU A 36 -16.02 -3.61 7.80
N VAL A 37 -15.80 -3.19 9.05
CA VAL A 37 -16.56 -2.09 9.65
C VAL A 37 -15.96 -0.79 9.18
N ALA A 38 -16.65 -0.08 8.29
CA ALA A 38 -16.27 1.27 7.87
C ALA A 38 -16.73 2.28 8.94
N PRO A 39 -15.82 2.88 9.75
CA PRO A 39 -16.21 3.91 10.68
C PRO A 39 -16.68 5.15 9.89
N VAL A 40 -17.88 5.64 10.21
CA VAL A 40 -18.43 6.88 9.65
C VAL A 40 -18.27 8.01 10.66
N LYS A 41 -18.16 9.25 10.17
CA LYS A 41 -18.26 10.43 11.01
C LYS A 41 -19.70 10.61 11.51
N PRO A 42 -19.91 11.34 12.62
CA PRO A 42 -21.24 11.77 13.02
C PRO A 42 -21.96 12.49 11.86
N LEU A 43 -23.28 12.37 11.81
CA LEU A 43 -24.11 13.12 10.87
C LEU A 43 -23.94 14.62 11.13
N GLU A 44 -23.79 15.40 10.06
CA GLU A 44 -23.78 16.86 10.13
C GLU A 44 -25.22 17.37 10.01
N GLU A 45 -25.67 18.11 11.03
CA GLU A 45 -26.98 18.74 11.03
C GLU A 45 -26.93 20.04 10.22
N PRO A 46 -27.92 20.30 9.35
CA PRO A 46 -28.03 21.57 8.66
C PRO A 46 -28.34 22.69 9.66
N ALA A 47 -27.92 23.92 9.34
CA ALA A 47 -28.23 25.09 10.17
C ALA A 47 -29.74 25.37 10.28
N ASP A 48 -30.51 24.95 9.28
CA ASP A 48 -31.97 25.02 9.24
C ASP A 48 -32.55 23.81 8.47
N TYR A 49 -33.60 23.20 9.02
CA TYR A 49 -34.32 22.07 8.42
C TYR A 49 -35.44 22.52 7.48
N ALA A 50 -35.86 23.80 7.55
CA ALA A 50 -36.86 24.35 6.65
C ALA A 50 -36.27 24.76 5.28
N THR A 51 -34.96 25.07 5.24
CA THR A 51 -34.25 25.50 4.04
C THR A 51 -33.08 24.58 3.70
N LEU A 52 -33.41 23.36 3.28
CA LEU A 52 -32.38 22.39 2.88
C LEU A 52 -31.61 22.87 1.64
N PRO A 53 -30.27 22.86 1.66
CA PRO A 53 -29.47 23.18 0.48
C PRO A 53 -29.74 22.15 -0.62
N PRO A 54 -29.68 22.55 -1.90
CA PRO A 54 -29.88 21.63 -3.01
C PRO A 54 -28.83 20.50 -2.95
N PRO A 55 -29.20 19.24 -3.25
CA PRO A 55 -28.25 18.14 -3.26
C PRO A 55 -27.14 18.44 -4.27
N THR A 56 -25.92 17.97 -3.98
CA THR A 56 -24.75 18.08 -4.87
C THR A 56 -24.45 16.71 -5.49
N PRO A 57 -25.00 16.40 -6.69
CA PRO A 57 -24.80 15.10 -7.31
C PRO A 57 -23.32 14.84 -7.60
N GLY A 58 -22.86 13.63 -7.27
CA GLY A 58 -21.47 13.23 -7.50
C GLY A 58 -20.47 13.70 -6.43
N GLN A 59 -20.90 14.49 -5.45
CA GLN A 59 -20.09 14.73 -4.25
C GLN A 59 -20.07 13.48 -3.36
N GLY A 60 -18.93 13.27 -2.70
CA GLY A 60 -18.80 12.22 -1.70
C GLY A 60 -19.66 12.52 -0.48
N ASN A 61 -20.09 11.48 0.23
CA ASN A 61 -20.86 11.65 1.45
C ASN A 61 -20.00 12.31 2.54
N LEU A 62 -20.55 13.31 3.24
CA LEU A 62 -19.87 14.07 4.29
C LEU A 62 -19.45 13.18 5.47
N THR A 63 -20.24 12.14 5.75
CA THR A 63 -19.93 11.21 6.84
C THR A 63 -18.87 10.19 6.49
N ASP A 64 -18.47 10.07 5.22
CA ASP A 64 -17.46 9.11 4.84
C ASP A 64 -16.08 9.58 5.33
N ARG A 65 -15.36 8.67 5.98
CA ARG A 65 -13.99 8.95 6.44
C ARG A 65 -13.00 8.84 5.30
N SER A 66 -12.06 9.78 5.25
CA SER A 66 -10.93 9.74 4.34
C SER A 66 -9.66 9.57 5.16
N ALA A 67 -9.18 8.32 5.24
CA ALA A 67 -7.98 7.98 6.00
C ALA A 67 -6.75 8.81 5.56
N LEU A 68 -6.66 9.11 4.26
CA LEU A 68 -5.58 9.95 3.71
C LEU A 68 -5.70 11.39 4.20
N ASN A 69 -6.87 12.02 4.07
CA ASN A 69 -7.05 13.43 4.46
C ASN A 69 -6.91 13.60 5.98
N GLU A 70 -7.46 12.69 6.76
CA GLU A 70 -7.34 12.70 8.22
C GLU A 70 -5.89 12.51 8.67
N GLY A 71 -5.15 11.61 8.00
CA GLY A 71 -3.72 11.46 8.23
C GLY A 71 -2.94 12.74 7.93
N VAL A 72 -3.22 13.40 6.80
CA VAL A 72 -2.59 14.68 6.43
C VAL A 72 -2.80 15.73 7.53
N VAL A 73 -4.04 15.90 8.00
CA VAL A 73 -4.37 16.83 9.08
C VAL A 73 -3.68 16.45 10.39
N ALA A 74 -3.66 15.16 10.75
CA ALA A 74 -3.01 14.68 11.97
C ALA A 74 -1.49 14.93 11.98
N PHE A 75 -0.85 14.93 10.81
CA PHE A 75 0.55 15.31 10.66
C PHE A 75 0.78 16.82 10.50
N GLY A 76 -0.25 17.64 10.66
CA GLY A 76 -0.17 19.11 10.58
C GLY A 76 -0.19 19.66 9.15
N GLY A 77 -0.53 18.84 8.16
CA GLY A 77 -0.68 19.24 6.77
C GLY A 77 -2.10 19.72 6.43
N GLN A 78 -2.25 20.31 5.25
CA GLN A 78 -3.54 20.69 4.70
C GLN A 78 -3.92 19.72 3.57
N PRO A 79 -5.13 19.11 3.58
CA PRO A 79 -5.58 18.27 2.48
C PRO A 79 -5.60 19.06 1.17
N GLN A 80 -4.90 18.54 0.16
CA GLN A 80 -4.86 19.10 -1.19
C GLN A 80 -5.34 18.03 -2.18
N SER A 81 -5.71 18.46 -3.38
CA SER A 81 -5.92 17.52 -4.48
C SER A 81 -4.64 16.70 -4.70
N ALA A 82 -4.79 15.41 -5.03
CA ALA A 82 -3.66 14.55 -5.37
C ALA A 82 -2.83 15.09 -6.55
N ASN A 83 -3.43 15.94 -7.39
CA ASN A 83 -2.80 16.59 -8.53
C ASN A 83 -2.48 18.07 -8.28
N ALA A 84 -2.59 18.55 -7.04
CA ALA A 84 -2.24 19.93 -6.71
C ALA A 84 -0.73 20.17 -6.93
N PRO A 85 -0.33 21.37 -7.39
CA PRO A 85 1.07 21.74 -7.45
C PRO A 85 1.67 21.78 -6.04
N VAL A 86 2.98 21.60 -5.96
CA VAL A 86 3.70 21.71 -4.69
C VAL A 86 3.54 23.14 -4.14
N PRO A 87 3.21 23.32 -2.85
CA PRO A 87 3.07 24.64 -2.26
C PRO A 87 4.31 25.51 -2.44
N ALA A 88 4.11 26.82 -2.65
CA ALA A 88 5.22 27.77 -2.83
C ALA A 88 6.16 27.82 -1.61
N SER A 89 5.63 27.59 -0.40
CA SER A 89 6.40 27.48 0.85
C SER A 89 7.49 26.41 0.79
N ASP A 90 7.25 25.34 0.02
CA ASP A 90 8.11 24.15 -0.02
C ASP A 90 9.11 24.22 -1.18
N GLY A 91 9.06 25.28 -2.00
CA GLY A 91 9.90 25.44 -3.19
C GLY A 91 11.40 25.38 -2.91
N ALA A 92 11.86 25.99 -1.80
CA ALA A 92 13.27 25.94 -1.40
C ALA A 92 13.73 24.52 -1.05
N LEU A 93 12.90 23.76 -0.32
CA LEU A 93 13.18 22.36 0.02
C LEU A 93 13.20 21.48 -1.22
N VAL A 94 12.20 21.63 -2.10
CA VAL A 94 12.14 20.90 -3.37
C VAL A 94 13.38 21.20 -4.21
N ASN A 95 13.73 22.47 -4.42
CA ASN A 95 14.91 22.85 -5.19
C ASN A 95 16.20 22.27 -4.59
N HIS A 96 16.33 22.30 -3.25
CA HIS A 96 17.47 21.72 -2.55
C HIS A 96 17.58 20.21 -2.78
N VAL A 97 16.47 19.45 -2.66
CA VAL A 97 16.47 18.00 -2.87
C VAL A 97 16.72 17.64 -4.33
N ARG A 98 16.19 18.43 -5.28
CA ARG A 98 16.35 18.23 -6.72
C ARG A 98 17.78 18.42 -7.22
N ARG A 99 18.69 18.98 -6.42
CA ARG A 99 20.09 19.21 -6.82
C ARG A 99 20.84 17.95 -7.27
N ASN A 100 20.42 16.79 -6.76
CA ASN A 100 21.02 15.50 -7.09
C ASN A 100 20.42 14.84 -8.34
N GLY A 101 19.54 15.56 -9.06
CA GLY A 101 18.81 15.07 -10.23
C GLY A 101 17.45 14.47 -9.87
N VAL A 102 16.52 14.56 -10.83
CA VAL A 102 15.20 13.92 -10.77
C VAL A 102 14.90 13.29 -12.12
N SER A 103 14.67 11.98 -12.13
CA SER A 103 14.19 11.27 -13.31
C SER A 103 12.70 11.58 -13.52
N ALA A 104 12.34 12.09 -14.70
CA ALA A 104 10.95 12.21 -15.11
C ALA A 104 10.32 10.81 -15.20
N GLY A 105 9.06 10.67 -14.78
CA GLY A 105 8.36 9.38 -14.85
C GLY A 105 8.99 8.25 -14.02
N ILE A 106 9.68 8.59 -12.91
CA ILE A 106 10.38 7.58 -12.10
C ILE A 106 9.45 6.50 -11.53
N ARG A 107 8.15 6.80 -11.37
CA ARG A 107 7.18 5.83 -10.86
C ARG A 107 6.93 4.72 -11.88
N GLU A 108 6.78 5.10 -13.15
CA GLU A 108 6.59 4.20 -14.28
C GLU A 108 7.84 3.35 -14.50
N VAL A 109 9.02 3.99 -14.47
CA VAL A 109 10.32 3.30 -14.58
C VAL A 109 10.49 2.27 -13.47
N LEU A 110 10.28 2.65 -12.20
CA LEU A 110 10.38 1.73 -11.07
C LEU A 110 9.36 0.59 -11.14
N ALA A 111 8.14 0.86 -11.62
CA ALA A 111 7.13 -0.17 -11.80
C ALA A 111 7.54 -1.21 -12.85
N GLU A 112 8.12 -0.77 -13.97
CA GLU A 112 8.64 -1.65 -15.01
C GLU A 112 9.85 -2.46 -14.54
N GLU A 113 10.82 -1.79 -13.90
CA GLU A 113 12.01 -2.45 -13.36
C GLU A 113 11.66 -3.49 -12.29
N ASP A 114 10.71 -3.17 -11.41
CA ASP A 114 10.20 -4.11 -10.40
C ASP A 114 9.51 -5.31 -11.05
N ALA A 115 8.66 -5.09 -12.05
CA ALA A 115 8.02 -6.18 -12.79
C ALA A 115 9.05 -7.09 -13.47
N ALA A 116 10.08 -6.52 -14.09
CA ALA A 116 11.18 -7.25 -14.70
C ALA A 116 12.00 -8.03 -13.65
N PHE A 117 12.27 -7.42 -12.49
CA PHE A 117 12.95 -8.07 -11.36
C PHE A 117 12.15 -9.28 -10.86
N ARG A 118 10.84 -9.11 -10.62
CA ARG A 118 9.95 -10.20 -10.18
C ARG A 118 9.90 -11.33 -11.20
N LYS A 119 9.82 -11.02 -12.51
CA LYS A 119 9.85 -12.03 -13.58
C LYS A 119 11.13 -12.87 -13.55
N ARG A 120 12.30 -12.24 -13.33
CA ARG A 120 13.59 -12.95 -13.20
C ARG A 120 13.64 -13.84 -11.96
N LYS A 121 13.09 -13.39 -10.83
CA LYS A 121 13.04 -14.17 -9.59
C LYS A 121 12.03 -15.32 -9.65
N ALA A 122 10.93 -15.16 -10.37
CA ALA A 122 9.87 -16.16 -10.52
C ALA A 122 10.34 -17.47 -11.17
N ARG A 123 11.35 -17.42 -12.05
CA ARG A 123 11.90 -18.59 -12.78
C ARG A 123 12.35 -19.73 -11.85
N PHE A 124 12.67 -19.44 -10.58
CA PHE A 124 13.13 -20.44 -9.61
C PHE A 124 12.15 -20.67 -8.45
N THR A 125 11.01 -19.98 -8.40
CA THR A 125 10.06 -20.03 -7.27
C THR A 125 8.67 -20.55 -7.64
N GLN A 126 8.47 -20.98 -8.89
CA GLN A 126 7.18 -21.32 -9.49
C GLN A 126 6.58 -22.65 -8.98
N PHE A 127 7.40 -23.56 -8.48
CA PHE A 127 6.92 -24.81 -7.88
C PHE A 127 6.53 -24.60 -6.42
N ARG A 128 5.26 -24.88 -6.10
CA ARG A 128 4.67 -24.69 -4.76
C ARG A 128 4.03 -25.98 -4.29
N VAL A 129 4.62 -26.59 -3.26
CA VAL A 129 3.97 -27.67 -2.49
C VAL A 129 3.28 -27.09 -1.23
N VAL A 130 3.74 -25.94 -0.73
CA VAL A 130 3.21 -25.29 0.48
C VAL A 130 3.03 -23.78 0.25
N PRO A 131 1.94 -23.13 0.71
CA PRO A 131 1.81 -21.68 0.69
C PRO A 131 2.95 -21.01 1.47
N VAL A 132 3.80 -20.27 0.77
CA VAL A 132 4.89 -19.49 1.35
C VAL A 132 4.82 -18.06 0.83
N ASP A 133 5.07 -17.08 1.71
CA ASP A 133 5.23 -15.68 1.32
C ASP A 133 6.55 -15.51 0.54
N ARG A 134 6.45 -15.46 -0.79
CA ARG A 134 7.61 -15.30 -1.69
C ARG A 134 8.09 -13.86 -1.76
N TYR A 135 7.32 -12.90 -1.26
CA TYR A 135 7.74 -11.50 -1.23
C TYR A 135 9.06 -11.37 -0.46
N ASN A 136 9.09 -11.83 0.79
CA ASN A 136 10.31 -11.74 1.62
C ASN A 136 11.49 -12.52 1.02
N GLN A 137 11.24 -13.60 0.26
CA GLN A 137 12.29 -14.34 -0.41
C GLN A 137 12.85 -13.59 -1.64
N ALA A 138 11.98 -13.01 -2.47
CA ALA A 138 12.38 -12.27 -3.67
C ALA A 138 13.19 -11.03 -3.31
N TYR A 139 12.75 -10.30 -2.28
CA TYR A 139 13.35 -9.04 -1.82
C TYR A 139 14.37 -9.22 -0.68
N ARG A 140 14.79 -10.45 -0.37
CA ARG A 140 15.72 -10.73 0.77
C ARG A 140 17.00 -9.89 0.75
N ARG A 141 17.53 -9.58 -0.45
CA ARG A 141 18.75 -8.77 -0.61
C ARG A 141 18.51 -7.26 -0.47
N GLN A 142 17.25 -6.83 -0.52
CA GLN A 142 16.82 -5.44 -0.37
C GLN A 142 16.14 -5.20 0.98
N ALA A 143 15.95 -6.25 1.78
CA ALA A 143 15.39 -6.15 3.11
C ALA A 143 16.44 -5.65 4.10
N LEU A 144 16.07 -4.66 4.92
CA LEU A 144 16.86 -4.20 6.05
C LEU A 144 16.60 -5.10 7.26
N ASP A 145 17.59 -5.24 8.16
CA ASP A 145 17.37 -5.87 9.45
C ASP A 145 16.55 -4.90 10.34
N PRO A 146 15.29 -5.25 10.68
CA PRO A 146 14.41 -4.34 11.39
C PRO A 146 14.88 -4.03 12.82
N GLN A 147 15.54 -4.99 13.48
CA GLN A 147 16.02 -4.82 14.85
C GLN A 147 17.28 -3.96 14.86
N PHE A 148 18.16 -4.15 13.88
CA PHE A 148 19.34 -3.32 13.70
C PHE A 148 18.98 -1.86 13.43
N GLU A 149 18.06 -1.59 12.48
CA GLU A 149 17.63 -0.22 12.18
C GLU A 149 16.92 0.43 13.36
N ASN A 150 16.06 -0.31 14.07
CA ASN A 150 15.40 0.20 15.26
C ASN A 150 16.42 0.62 16.35
N ALA A 151 17.42 -0.22 16.61
CA ALA A 151 18.49 0.09 17.56
C ALA A 151 19.37 1.25 17.09
N ARG A 152 19.60 1.41 15.79
CA ARG A 152 20.32 2.55 15.20
C ARG A 152 19.56 3.86 15.44
N TRP A 153 18.26 3.89 15.17
CA TRP A 153 17.44 5.09 15.38
C TRP A 153 17.26 5.45 16.85
N ARG A 154 17.11 4.46 17.73
CA ARG A 154 17.10 4.68 19.19
C ARG A 154 18.40 5.32 19.69
N ARG A 155 19.55 4.84 19.22
CA ARG A 155 20.86 5.42 19.54
C ARG A 155 21.03 6.84 19.01
N ALA A 156 20.40 7.16 17.89
CA ALA A 156 20.39 8.51 17.33
C ALA A 156 19.39 9.46 18.05
N GLY A 157 18.69 9.00 19.10
CA GLY A 157 17.74 9.81 19.86
C GLY A 157 16.38 10.03 19.18
N ALA A 158 16.10 9.32 18.07
CA ALA A 158 14.81 9.42 17.40
C ALA A 158 13.71 8.70 18.18
N ARG A 159 12.48 9.24 18.13
CA ARG A 159 11.30 8.55 18.69
C ARG A 159 10.98 7.32 17.83
N THR A 160 11.21 6.12 18.36
CA THR A 160 10.85 4.87 17.69
C THR A 160 9.59 4.28 18.32
N PRO A 161 8.59 3.83 17.54
CA PRO A 161 7.44 3.11 18.07
C PRO A 161 7.84 1.76 18.72
N SER A 162 6.92 1.15 19.47
CA SER A 162 7.15 -0.18 20.05
C SER A 162 7.41 -1.20 18.94
N ALA A 163 8.57 -1.85 19.00
CA ALA A 163 8.94 -2.90 18.05
C ALA A 163 8.58 -4.29 18.62
N PRO A 164 8.16 -5.24 17.78
CA PRO A 164 7.97 -6.62 18.22
C PRO A 164 9.30 -7.22 18.70
N PRO A 165 9.27 -8.16 19.67
CA PRO A 165 10.48 -8.80 20.17
C PRO A 165 11.20 -9.55 19.03
N PRO A 166 12.53 -9.71 19.12
CA PRO A 166 13.27 -10.49 18.13
C PRO A 166 12.71 -11.92 18.08
N PRO A 167 12.67 -12.56 16.89
CA PRO A 167 12.18 -13.92 16.77
C PRO A 167 12.98 -14.83 17.69
N ARG A 168 12.29 -15.67 18.47
CA ARG A 168 12.95 -16.64 19.35
C ARG A 168 13.87 -17.51 18.49
N ARG A 169 15.17 -17.50 18.82
CA ARG A 169 16.15 -18.38 18.20
C ARG A 169 15.66 -19.81 18.46
N ARG A 170 15.18 -20.52 17.43
CA ARG A 170 14.88 -21.95 17.56
C ARG A 170 16.21 -22.60 17.92
N LEU A 171 16.34 -23.01 19.18
CA LEU A 171 17.37 -23.95 19.59
C LEU A 171 17.12 -25.20 18.76
N GLN A 172 18.06 -25.50 17.87
CA GLN A 172 18.12 -26.78 17.18
C GLN A 172 18.62 -27.83 18.16
#